data_AF-A0AAW5LIR4-F1
#
_entry.id   AF-A0AAW5LIR4-F1
#
_cell.length_a   1.000
_cell.length_b   1.000
_cell.length_c   1.000
_cell.angle_alpha   90.00
_cell.angle_beta   90.00
_cell.angle_gamma   90.00
#
_symmetry.space_group_name_H-M   'P 1'
#
loop_
_entity.id
_entity.type
_entity.pdbx_description
1 polymer ?
#
loop_
_entity_poly.entity_id
_entity_poly.type
_entity_poly.pdbx_seq_one_letter_code
_entity_poly.pdbx_strand_id
1 'polypeptide(L)'
;MTKTYNTLKYSIRQCGEDEIEIRNAFFDGYSRGFIRLLFIGIFCMSLYQNAKYNKPPFFYEISTIKEDFIWTFNKDSEIRPLYERYREWVLKPETKEKYPNEKLQSYEEYKKLYTDEPWARWHIIRTVFHFIWIPFLLFLFFLPRPRGIRVNRKKRIIYAPILNGTYRVAFVPKEGDPLGGV
;
A
#
# COMPACT_ATOMS: atom_id res chain seq x y z
N MET A 1 31.44 6.11 31.64
CA MET A 1 31.74 5.25 30.46
C MET A 1 30.64 5.46 29.40
N THR A 2 30.56 6.66 28.86
CA THR A 2 29.69 7.07 27.75
C THR A 2 30.43 6.68 26.47
N LYS A 3 30.30 5.40 26.12
CA LYS A 3 31.26 4.66 25.31
C LYS A 3 31.12 4.96 23.81
N THR A 4 32.29 4.92 23.17
CA THR A 4 32.67 5.02 21.75
C THR A 4 31.79 4.26 20.75
N TYR A 5 30.84 3.41 21.18
CA TYR A 5 29.95 2.68 20.28
C TYR A 5 28.75 3.51 19.78
N ASN A 6 28.39 4.61 20.46
CA ASN A 6 27.27 5.45 20.01
C ASN A 6 27.55 6.12 18.64
N THR A 7 28.82 6.30 18.27
CA THR A 7 29.22 6.82 16.96
C THR A 7 29.12 5.78 15.84
N LEU A 8 29.06 4.48 16.17
CA LEU A 8 29.12 3.42 15.16
C LEU A 8 27.78 3.18 14.43
N LYS A 9 26.69 3.86 14.80
CA LYS A 9 25.36 3.77 14.16
C LYS A 9 24.83 2.33 14.05
N TYR A 10 25.22 1.43 14.97
CA TYR A 10 24.69 0.07 15.03
C TYR A 10 23.68 -0.08 16.17
N SER A 11 22.62 -0.84 15.90
CA SER A 11 21.67 -1.37 16.86
C SER A 11 22.20 -2.71 17.37
N ILE A 12 22.41 -2.83 18.68
CA ILE A 12 22.86 -4.06 19.34
C ILE A 12 21.73 -4.55 20.24
N ARG A 13 21.29 -5.79 20.04
CA ARG A 13 20.24 -6.44 20.83
C ARG A 13 20.73 -7.77 21.38
N GLN A 14 20.40 -8.06 22.64
CA GLN A 14 20.59 -9.39 23.20
C GLN A 14 19.46 -10.33 22.71
N CYS A 15 19.84 -11.47 22.13
CA CYS A 15 18.92 -12.49 21.62
C CYS A 15 18.87 -13.73 22.53
N GLY A 16 19.91 -13.96 23.32
CA GLY A 16 20.00 -15.01 24.33
C GLY A 16 21.08 -14.66 25.38
N GLU A 17 21.29 -15.52 26.37
CA GLU A 17 22.28 -15.28 27.44
C GLU A 17 23.66 -14.94 26.87
N ASP A 18 24.14 -15.76 25.94
CA ASP A 18 25.46 -15.62 25.32
C ASP A 18 25.44 -15.00 23.92
N GLU A 19 24.28 -14.53 23.46
CA GLU A 19 24.07 -14.17 22.06
C GLU A 19 23.59 -12.73 21.89
N ILE A 20 24.31 -11.98 21.05
CA ILE A 20 23.94 -10.64 20.61
C ILE A 20 23.74 -10.59 19.11
N GLU A 21 22.84 -9.73 18.66
CA GLU A 21 22.64 -9.40 17.27
C GLU A 21 22.99 -7.93 17.03
N ILE A 22 23.83 -7.70 16.02
CA ILE A 22 24.34 -6.39 15.61
C ILE A 22 23.77 -6.08 14.22
N ARG A 23 23.18 -4.90 14.10
CA ARG A 23 22.49 -4.44 12.88
C ARG A 23 22.81 -2.98 12.63
N ASN A 24 22.77 -2.54 11.38
CA ASN A 24 22.82 -1.10 11.10
C ASN A 24 21.53 -0.43 11.60
N ALA A 25 21.65 0.58 12.47
CA ALA A 25 20.50 1.22 13.11
C ALA A 25 19.57 1.93 12.11
N PHE A 26 20.14 2.47 11.02
CA PHE A 26 19.38 3.12 9.96
C PHE A 26 18.42 2.15 9.26
N PHE A 27 18.89 0.94 8.95
CA PHE A 27 18.09 -0.08 8.29
C PHE A 27 17.18 -0.87 9.25
N ASP A 28 17.56 -1.02 10.52
CA ASP A 28 16.81 -1.86 11.47
C ASP A 28 15.48 -1.23 11.92
N GLY A 29 15.52 0.05 12.29
CA GLY A 29 14.39 0.73 12.93
C GLY A 29 13.98 2.03 12.25
N TYR A 30 14.94 2.80 11.73
CA TYR A 30 14.66 4.17 11.28
C TYR A 30 13.75 4.21 10.06
N SER A 31 14.08 3.51 8.97
CA SER A 31 13.25 3.50 7.75
C SER A 31 11.85 2.94 8.00
N ARG A 32 11.74 1.82 8.71
CA ARG A 32 10.46 1.17 9.05
C ARG A 32 9.60 2.02 9.97
N GLY A 33 10.20 2.61 10.99
CA GLY A 33 9.52 3.51 11.92
C GLY A 33 9.04 4.77 11.22
N PHE A 34 9.88 5.36 10.36
CA PHE A 34 9.53 6.52 9.56
C PHE A 34 8.35 6.23 8.60
N ILE A 35 8.40 5.12 7.85
CA ILE A 35 7.30 4.72 6.96
C ILE A 35 6.00 4.56 7.75
N ARG A 36 6.02 3.88 8.90
CA ARG A 36 4.83 3.73 9.75
C ARG A 36 4.30 5.06 10.28
N LEU A 37 5.20 5.98 10.65
CA LEU A 37 4.83 7.32 11.07
C LEU A 37 4.12 8.08 9.94
N LEU A 38 4.58 7.93 8.68
CA LEU A 38 3.89 8.50 7.52
C LEU A 38 2.48 7.92 7.35
N PHE A 39 2.31 6.60 7.47
CA PHE A 39 0.98 5.97 7.41
C PHE A 39 0.06 6.47 8.53
N ILE A 40 0.57 6.62 9.75
CA ILE A 40 -0.18 7.21 10.87
C ILE A 40 -0.56 8.66 10.55
N GLY A 41 0.35 9.45 9.99
CA GLY A 41 0.07 10.83 9.57
C GLY A 41 -1.03 10.91 8.52
N ILE A 42 -0.97 10.07 7.48
CA ILE A 42 -2.01 9.97 6.45
C ILE A 42 -3.35 9.55 7.07
N PHE A 43 -3.35 8.57 7.96
CA PHE A 43 -4.55 8.14 8.67
C PHE A 43 -5.16 9.26 9.52
N CYS A 44 -4.34 9.98 10.31
CA CYS A 44 -4.78 11.12 11.10
C CYS A 44 -5.34 12.25 10.23
N MET A 45 -4.72 12.53 9.07
CA MET A 45 -5.21 13.52 8.14
C MET A 45 -6.57 13.11 7.55
N SER A 46 -6.70 11.85 7.13
CA SER A 46 -7.95 11.31 6.60
C SER A 46 -9.05 11.30 7.66
N LEU A 47 -8.73 10.93 8.91
CA LEU A 47 -9.64 11.05 10.04
C LEU A 47 -10.11 12.50 10.22
N TYR A 48 -9.20 13.46 10.26
CA TYR A 48 -9.53 14.86 10.46
C TYR A 48 -10.44 15.41 9.36
N GLN A 49 -10.11 15.16 8.09
CA GLN A 49 -10.91 15.61 6.95
C GLN A 49 -12.30 14.99 6.94
N ASN A 50 -12.40 13.68 7.20
CA ASN A 50 -13.66 12.95 7.17
C ASN A 50 -14.53 13.18 8.41
N ALA A 51 -13.93 13.49 9.56
CA ALA A 51 -14.65 13.82 10.78
C ALA A 51 -15.56 15.04 10.60
N LYS A 52 -15.14 16.04 9.79
CA LYS A 52 -15.98 17.20 9.43
C LYS A 52 -17.32 16.81 8.80
N TYR A 53 -17.37 15.65 8.13
CA TYR A 53 -18.54 15.16 7.42
C TYR A 53 -19.21 13.96 8.12
N ASN A 54 -18.84 13.66 9.38
CA ASN A 54 -19.26 12.45 10.10
C ASN A 54 -19.03 11.16 9.29
N LYS A 55 -17.92 11.10 8.55
CA LYS A 55 -17.53 9.93 7.76
C LYS A 55 -16.34 9.21 8.41
N PRO A 56 -16.23 7.88 8.21
CA PRO A 56 -15.05 7.14 8.66
C PRO A 56 -13.79 7.59 7.89
N PRO A 57 -12.59 7.30 8.42
CA PRO A 57 -11.35 7.55 7.68
C PRO A 57 -11.35 6.80 6.35
N PHE A 58 -10.74 7.42 5.34
CA PHE A 58 -10.62 6.95 3.96
C PHE A 58 -11.96 6.74 3.22
N PHE A 59 -13.05 7.36 3.69
CA PHE A 59 -14.38 7.15 3.10
C PHE A 59 -14.42 7.50 1.60
N TYR A 60 -13.87 8.65 1.22
CA TYR A 60 -13.88 9.09 -0.17
C TYR A 60 -12.99 8.21 -1.04
N GLU A 61 -11.81 7.86 -0.55
CA GLU A 61 -10.84 6.99 -1.22
C GLU A 61 -11.43 5.60 -1.48
N ILE A 62 -12.08 5.01 -0.47
CA ILE A 62 -12.78 3.72 -0.61
C ILE A 62 -13.96 3.84 -1.58
N SER A 63 -14.70 4.95 -1.55
CA SER A 63 -15.82 5.19 -2.46
C SER A 63 -15.36 5.30 -3.92
N THR A 64 -14.26 6.00 -4.18
CA THR A 64 -13.66 6.10 -5.52
C THR A 64 -13.17 4.75 -6.01
N ILE A 65 -12.50 3.95 -5.17
CA ILE A 65 -12.11 2.58 -5.53
C ILE A 65 -13.37 1.77 -5.89
N LYS A 66 -14.41 1.82 -5.07
CA LYS A 66 -15.67 1.10 -5.32
C LYS A 66 -16.29 1.53 -6.65
N GLU A 67 -16.32 2.82 -6.93
CA GLU A 67 -16.81 3.39 -8.19
C GLU A 67 -16.01 2.88 -9.40
N ASP A 68 -14.67 2.86 -9.32
CA ASP A 68 -13.82 2.32 -10.38
C ASP A 68 -14.13 0.85 -10.69
N PHE A 69 -14.34 0.04 -9.65
CA PHE A 69 -14.74 -1.36 -9.81
C PHE A 69 -16.15 -1.50 -10.41
N ILE A 70 -17.11 -0.68 -10.00
CA ILE A 70 -18.47 -0.69 -10.56
C ILE A 70 -18.42 -0.31 -12.04
N TRP A 71 -17.76 0.79 -12.42
CA TRP A 71 -17.64 1.20 -13.82
C TRP A 71 -16.90 0.18 -14.69
N THR A 72 -15.93 -0.55 -14.12
CA THR A 72 -15.16 -1.55 -14.86
C THR A 72 -15.94 -2.85 -15.06
N PHE A 73 -16.57 -3.38 -14.00
CA PHE A 73 -17.18 -4.71 -14.02
C PHE A 73 -18.71 -4.72 -14.11
N ASN A 74 -19.37 -3.65 -13.65
CA ASN A 74 -20.83 -3.58 -13.51
C ASN A 74 -21.41 -2.20 -13.92
N LYS A 75 -20.91 -1.60 -14.99
CA LYS A 75 -21.38 -0.29 -15.49
C LYS A 75 -22.89 -0.21 -15.73
N ASP A 76 -23.52 -1.33 -16.09
CA ASP A 76 -24.97 -1.36 -16.33
C ASP A 76 -25.78 -1.06 -15.08
N SER A 77 -25.26 -1.28 -13.87
CA SER A 77 -25.95 -0.90 -12.63
C SER A 77 -26.12 0.61 -12.46
N GLU A 78 -25.20 1.40 -13.04
CA GLU A 78 -25.26 2.87 -13.01
C GLU A 78 -25.99 3.43 -14.25
N ILE A 79 -25.72 2.86 -15.43
CA ILE A 79 -26.26 3.38 -16.70
C ILE A 79 -27.76 3.06 -16.85
N ARG A 80 -28.22 1.89 -16.40
CA ARG A 80 -29.63 1.47 -16.61
C ARG A 80 -30.64 2.37 -15.88
N PRO A 81 -30.45 2.74 -14.60
CA PRO A 81 -31.32 3.73 -13.93
C PRO A 81 -31.29 5.13 -14.59
N LEU A 82 -30.18 5.51 -15.22
CA LEU A 82 -30.09 6.77 -15.97
C LEU A 82 -30.91 6.68 -17.27
N TYR A 83 -30.80 5.55 -17.98
CA TYR A 83 -31.57 5.30 -19.19
C TYR A 83 -33.08 5.25 -18.91
N GLU A 84 -33.52 4.63 -17.82
CA GLU A 84 -34.93 4.58 -17.45
C GLU A 84 -35.51 5.99 -17.23
N ARG A 85 -34.77 6.85 -16.52
CA ARG A 85 -35.15 8.27 -16.34
C ARG A 85 -35.17 9.04 -17.67
N TYR A 86 -34.18 8.82 -18.53
CA TYR A 86 -34.16 9.41 -19.87
C TYR A 86 -35.38 8.97 -20.69
N ARG A 87 -35.67 7.66 -20.70
CA ARG A 87 -36.82 7.09 -21.40
C ARG A 87 -38.14 7.68 -20.92
N GLU A 88 -38.34 7.77 -19.60
CA GLU A 88 -39.52 8.40 -19.02
C GLU A 88 -39.66 9.86 -19.44
N TRP A 89 -38.55 10.61 -19.41
CA TRP A 89 -38.54 12.02 -19.81
C TRP A 89 -38.88 12.22 -21.29
N VAL A 90 -38.30 11.42 -22.21
CA VAL A 90 -38.59 11.49 -23.65
C VAL A 90 -40.03 11.10 -23.97
N LEU A 91 -40.61 10.15 -23.22
CA LEU A 91 -41.97 9.69 -23.46
C LEU A 91 -43.05 10.67 -22.97
N LYS A 92 -42.72 11.61 -22.08
CA LYS A 92 -43.68 12.61 -21.58
C LYS A 92 -44.27 13.46 -22.72
N PRO A 93 -45.59 13.72 -22.71
CA PRO A 93 -46.25 14.52 -23.74
C PRO A 93 -45.63 15.92 -23.90
N GLU A 94 -45.36 16.59 -22.78
CA GLU A 94 -44.74 17.93 -22.74
C GLU A 94 -43.37 17.97 -23.43
N THR A 95 -42.57 16.92 -23.24
CA THR A 95 -41.25 16.81 -23.85
C THR A 95 -41.36 16.61 -25.36
N LYS A 96 -42.33 15.80 -25.83
CA LYS A 96 -42.57 15.58 -27.26
C LYS A 96 -43.06 16.84 -27.97
N GLU A 97 -43.87 17.65 -27.28
CA GLU A 97 -44.33 18.94 -27.81
C GLU A 97 -43.17 19.95 -27.92
N LYS A 98 -42.32 20.02 -26.89
CA LYS A 98 -41.20 20.96 -26.85
C LYS A 98 -39.99 20.54 -27.70
N TYR A 99 -39.77 19.23 -27.86
CA TYR A 99 -38.64 18.65 -28.59
C TYR A 99 -39.12 17.56 -29.58
N PRO A 100 -39.81 17.95 -30.66
CA PRO A 100 -40.45 16.99 -31.58
C PRO A 100 -39.46 16.11 -32.36
N ASN A 101 -38.19 16.54 -32.45
CA ASN A 101 -37.13 15.79 -33.14
C ASN A 101 -36.39 14.80 -32.23
N GLU A 102 -36.61 14.86 -30.91
CA GLU A 102 -35.95 13.97 -29.96
C GLU A 102 -36.54 12.56 -30.09
N LYS A 103 -35.72 11.62 -30.58
CA LYS A 103 -36.11 10.21 -30.71
C LYS A 103 -35.53 9.43 -29.55
N LEU A 104 -36.34 8.54 -28.97
CA LEU A 104 -35.88 7.61 -27.95
C LEU A 104 -34.78 6.73 -28.52
N GLN A 105 -33.56 6.90 -28.00
CA GLN A 105 -32.42 6.06 -28.33
C GLN A 105 -32.60 4.66 -27.75
N SER A 106 -32.01 3.66 -28.41
CA SER A 106 -31.89 2.33 -27.84
C SER A 106 -30.95 2.35 -26.62
N TYR A 107 -31.09 1.38 -25.71
CA TYR A 107 -30.21 1.27 -24.54
C TYR A 107 -28.73 1.19 -24.95
N GLU A 108 -28.41 0.44 -26.01
CA GLU A 108 -27.04 0.26 -26.48
C GLU A 108 -26.44 1.55 -27.05
N GLU A 109 -27.23 2.35 -27.77
CA GLU A 109 -26.80 3.67 -28.26
C GLU A 109 -26.58 4.64 -27.09
N TYR A 110 -27.50 4.66 -26.13
CA TYR A 110 -27.38 5.49 -24.94
C TYR A 110 -26.17 5.10 -24.09
N LYS A 111 -25.91 3.79 -23.94
CA LYS A 111 -24.77 3.25 -23.19
C LYS A 111 -23.44 3.70 -23.78
N LYS A 112 -23.33 3.81 -25.10
CA LYS A 112 -22.10 4.30 -25.77
C LYS A 112 -21.69 5.70 -25.34
N LEU A 113 -22.67 6.57 -25.02
CA LEU A 113 -22.40 7.92 -24.51
C LEU A 113 -21.58 7.91 -23.20
N TYR A 114 -21.64 6.81 -22.44
CA TYR A 114 -20.90 6.66 -21.19
C TYR A 114 -19.68 5.76 -21.34
N THR A 115 -19.62 4.87 -22.33
CA THR A 115 -18.50 3.93 -22.49
C THR A 115 -17.41 4.39 -23.44
N ASP A 116 -17.75 5.24 -24.41
CA ASP A 116 -16.81 5.65 -25.46
C ASP A 116 -15.96 6.84 -25.01
N GLU A 117 -16.41 7.53 -23.98
CA GLU A 117 -15.74 8.68 -23.39
C GLU A 117 -14.36 8.31 -22.79
N PRO A 118 -13.35 9.21 -22.89
CA PRO A 118 -12.03 8.97 -22.32
C PRO A 118 -12.05 8.69 -20.80
N TRP A 119 -12.97 9.32 -20.05
CA TRP A 119 -13.10 9.12 -18.61
C TRP A 119 -13.49 7.69 -18.24
N ALA A 120 -14.29 7.00 -19.08
CA ALA A 120 -14.69 5.63 -18.86
C ALA A 120 -13.50 4.66 -18.92
N ARG A 121 -12.56 4.93 -19.83
CA ARG A 121 -11.30 4.17 -19.94
C ARG A 121 -10.41 4.36 -18.70
N TRP A 122 -10.46 5.53 -18.06
CA TRP A 122 -9.70 5.78 -16.84
C TRP A 122 -10.16 4.91 -15.67
N HIS A 123 -11.45 4.60 -15.52
CA HIS A 123 -11.93 3.67 -14.48
C HIS A 123 -11.29 2.29 -14.61
N ILE A 124 -11.13 1.79 -15.85
CA ILE A 124 -10.49 0.50 -16.12
C ILE A 124 -9.02 0.53 -15.72
N ILE A 125 -8.29 1.57 -16.14
CA ILE A 125 -6.86 1.74 -15.81
C ILE A 125 -6.67 1.83 -14.29
N ARG A 126 -7.48 2.65 -13.60
CA ARG A 126 -7.42 2.79 -12.14
C ARG A 126 -7.72 1.48 -11.43
N THR A 127 -8.70 0.71 -11.89
CA THR A 127 -9.02 -0.62 -11.36
C THR A 127 -7.82 -1.57 -11.41
N VAL A 128 -7.13 -1.64 -12.56
CA VAL A 128 -5.90 -2.44 -12.66
C VAL A 128 -4.81 -1.91 -11.72
N PHE A 129 -4.67 -0.60 -11.63
CA PHE A 129 -3.68 0.02 -10.75
C PHE A 129 -3.95 -0.27 -9.27
N HIS A 130 -5.21 -0.34 -8.82
CA HIS A 130 -5.58 -0.71 -7.45
C HIS A 130 -5.01 -2.06 -7.01
N PHE A 131 -4.93 -3.04 -7.91
CA PHE A 131 -4.29 -4.33 -7.63
C PHE A 131 -2.78 -4.25 -7.44
N ILE A 132 -2.13 -3.18 -7.90
CA ILE A 132 -0.68 -2.99 -7.79
C ILE A 132 -0.35 -2.16 -6.55
N TRP A 133 -0.95 -0.98 -6.40
CA TRP A 133 -0.53 -0.06 -5.34
C TRP A 133 -1.04 -0.47 -3.96
N ILE A 134 -2.20 -1.12 -3.83
CA ILE A 134 -2.70 -1.56 -2.52
C ILE A 134 -1.76 -2.60 -1.89
N PRO A 135 -1.38 -3.70 -2.59
CA PRO A 135 -0.38 -4.61 -2.08
C PRO A 135 0.99 -3.96 -1.84
N PHE A 136 1.38 -3.01 -2.69
CA PHE A 136 2.63 -2.27 -2.51
C PHE A 136 2.64 -1.47 -1.20
N LEU A 137 1.55 -0.77 -0.87
CA LEU A 137 1.44 -0.06 0.41
C LEU A 137 1.44 -1.03 1.61
N LEU A 138 0.75 -2.16 1.50
CA LEU A 138 0.80 -3.21 2.52
C LEU A 138 2.23 -3.74 2.71
N PHE A 139 2.95 -3.99 1.62
CA PHE A 139 4.35 -4.38 1.66
C PHE A 139 5.22 -3.33 2.37
N LEU A 140 5.03 -2.04 2.08
CA LEU A 140 5.76 -0.96 2.75
C LEU A 140 5.44 -0.89 4.25
N PHE A 141 4.17 -1.07 4.64
CA PHE A 141 3.77 -1.07 6.04
C PHE A 141 4.39 -2.24 6.82
N PHE A 142 4.47 -3.41 6.18
CA PHE A 142 5.07 -4.63 6.71
C PHE A 142 6.52 -4.85 6.29
N LEU A 143 7.25 -3.77 5.92
CA LEU A 143 8.60 -3.87 5.37
C LEU A 143 9.46 -4.82 6.24
N PRO A 144 10.02 -5.89 5.64
CA PRO A 144 10.67 -6.95 6.38
C PRO A 144 11.87 -6.39 7.14
N ARG A 145 12.07 -6.91 8.34
CA ARG A 145 13.21 -6.50 9.15
C ARG A 145 14.50 -7.03 8.50
N PRO A 146 15.53 -6.19 8.27
CA PRO A 146 16.78 -6.67 7.72
C PRO A 146 17.44 -7.66 8.67
N ARG A 147 18.20 -8.61 8.12
CA ARG A 147 18.92 -9.61 8.92
C ARG A 147 20.21 -8.99 9.48
N GLY A 148 20.49 -9.25 10.76
CA GLY A 148 21.70 -8.80 11.43
C GLY A 148 22.79 -9.86 11.46
N ILE A 149 23.99 -9.45 11.86
CA ILE A 149 25.08 -10.35 12.22
C ILE A 149 24.85 -10.76 13.68
N ARG A 150 24.99 -12.04 13.98
CA ARG A 150 24.89 -12.58 15.34
C ARG A 150 26.26 -12.97 15.86
N VAL A 151 26.47 -12.76 17.14
CA VAL A 151 27.72 -13.07 17.83
C VAL A 151 27.37 -13.89 19.07
N ASN A 152 27.94 -15.09 19.16
CA ASN A 152 27.80 -15.95 20.33
C ASN A 152 29.13 -15.97 21.10
N ARG A 153 29.10 -15.49 22.35
CA ARG A 153 30.30 -15.34 23.20
C ARG A 153 30.81 -16.68 23.72
N LYS A 154 29.91 -17.57 24.12
CA LYS A 154 30.23 -18.90 24.65
C LYS A 154 30.83 -19.81 23.57
N LYS A 155 30.22 -19.82 22.39
CA LYS A 155 30.68 -20.60 21.23
C LYS A 155 31.81 -19.92 20.45
N ARG A 156 32.10 -18.63 20.73
CA ARG A 156 33.09 -17.81 20.00
C ARG A 156 32.88 -17.84 18.48
N ILE A 157 31.64 -17.63 18.05
CA ILE A 157 31.28 -17.61 16.62
C ILE A 157 30.56 -16.31 16.28
N ILE A 158 30.89 -15.78 15.11
CA ILE A 158 30.15 -14.71 14.45
C ILE A 158 29.45 -15.35 13.26
N TYR A 159 28.14 -15.14 13.13
CA TYR A 159 27.42 -15.74 12.04
C TYR A 159 26.30 -14.85 11.50
N ALA A 160 26.06 -14.93 10.19
CA ALA A 160 25.07 -14.12 9.49
C ALA A 160 24.16 -15.02 8.65
N PRO A 161 22.82 -14.89 8.75
CA PRO A 161 21.90 -15.68 7.96
C PRO A 161 21.90 -15.24 6.48
N ILE A 162 22.07 -16.20 5.59
CA ILE A 162 21.98 -16.06 4.14
C ILE A 162 20.52 -16.26 3.71
N LEU A 163 20.15 -15.77 2.53
CA LEU A 163 18.82 -15.92 1.92
C LEU A 163 18.30 -17.37 1.90
N ASN A 164 19.18 -18.37 1.80
CA ASN A 164 18.82 -19.79 1.68
C ASN A 164 18.67 -20.51 3.04
N GLY A 165 18.61 -19.78 4.16
CA GLY A 165 18.51 -20.38 5.51
C GLY A 165 19.81 -20.96 6.06
N THR A 166 20.89 -20.92 5.27
CA THR A 166 22.25 -21.24 5.71
C THR A 166 22.90 -20.04 6.41
N TYR A 167 23.95 -20.29 7.18
CA TYR A 167 24.68 -19.25 7.91
C TYR A 167 26.12 -19.17 7.41
N ARG A 168 26.62 -17.96 7.15
CA ARG A 168 28.07 -17.73 7.09
C ARG A 168 28.57 -17.69 8.51
N VAL A 169 29.60 -18.46 8.84
CA VAL A 169 30.16 -18.57 10.18
C VAL A 169 31.64 -18.20 10.13
N ALA A 170 32.07 -17.36 11.05
CA ALA A 170 33.47 -17.07 11.33
C ALA A 170 33.76 -17.43 12.79
N PHE A 171 34.87 -18.14 13.02
CA PHE A 171 35.31 -18.53 14.35
C PHE A 171 36.23 -17.48 14.93
N VAL A 172 36.05 -17.15 16.20
CA VAL A 172 36.88 -16.18 16.92
C VAL A 172 37.94 -16.95 17.74
N PRO A 173 39.24 -16.76 17.49
CA PRO A 173 40.31 -17.50 18.16
C PRO A 173 40.37 -17.20 19.67
N LYS A 174 41.11 -18.04 20.41
CA LYS A 174 41.27 -17.86 21.86
C LYS A 174 42.11 -16.66 22.23
N GLU A 175 43.15 -16.43 21.43
CA GLU A 175 44.18 -15.40 21.56
C GLU A 175 44.47 -14.84 20.16
N GLY A 176 44.89 -13.58 20.07
CA GLY A 176 45.18 -12.91 18.78
C GLY A 176 44.00 -12.10 18.21
N ASP A 177 44.15 -11.65 16.96
CA ASP A 177 43.17 -10.80 16.28
C ASP A 177 41.86 -11.58 16.01
N PRO A 178 40.70 -11.15 16.55
CA PRO A 178 39.41 -11.79 16.31
C PRO A 178 38.96 -11.79 14.84
N LEU A 179 39.60 -10.99 13.98
CA LEU A 179 39.33 -10.91 12.54
C LEU A 179 40.50 -11.41 11.67
N GLY A 180 41.63 -11.81 12.28
CA GLY A 180 42.84 -12.21 11.56
C GLY A 180 42.77 -13.59 10.89
N GLY A 181 41.64 -14.29 10.99
CA GLY A 181 41.39 -15.60 10.39
C GLY A 181 40.46 -15.56 9.17
N VAL A 182 40.30 -14.40 8.53
CA VAL A 182 39.61 -14.23 7.24
C VAL A 182 40.62 -14.23 6.10
#